data_AF-A0A149VGW1-F1
#
_entry.id   AF-A0A149VGW1-F1
#
_cell.length_a   1.000
_cell.length_b   1.000
_cell.length_c   1.000
_cell.angle_alpha   90.00
_cell.angle_beta   90.00
_cell.angle_gamma   90.00
#
_symmetry.space_group_name_H-M   'P 1'
#
loop_
_entity.id
_entity.type
_entity.pdbx_description
1 polymer ?
#
loop_
_entity_poly.entity_id
_entity_poly.type
_entity_poly.pdbx_seq_one_letter_code
_entity_poly.pdbx_strand_id
1 'polypeptide(L)'
;MGGERSWLIIDDTSLPKKGDHSVGVAPQYASTLGKKANCQTQVSVTLASREVPLMLSLRLFLPDIWTADPARLKRADVPLEHQGSKTKPEMEGSKNRWLMRLARDFRVLAI
;
A
#
# COMPACT_ATOMS: atom_id res chain seq x y z
N MET A 1 2.97 23.40 2.28
CA MET A 1 2.84 22.25 1.36
C MET A 1 1.37 21.88 1.33
N GLY A 2 0.65 22.18 0.24
CA GLY A 2 -0.81 22.04 0.13
C GLY A 2 -1.45 23.20 -0.65
N GLY A 3 -2.50 22.92 -1.43
CA GLY A 3 -3.21 23.88 -2.29
C GLY A 3 -3.62 23.28 -3.64
N GLU A 4 -4.42 24.01 -4.43
CA GLU A 4 -5.11 23.57 -5.67
C GLU A 4 -4.20 22.93 -6.75
N ARG A 5 -2.88 23.13 -6.67
CA ARG A 5 -1.87 22.57 -7.58
C ARG A 5 -1.07 21.44 -6.95
N SER A 6 -1.71 20.64 -6.09
CA SER A 6 -1.06 19.46 -5.53
C SER A 6 -1.92 18.21 -5.72
N TRP A 7 -1.24 17.08 -5.76
CA TRP A 7 -1.83 15.78 -6.05
C TRP A 7 -1.60 14.83 -4.88
N LEU A 8 -2.61 14.03 -4.56
CA LEU A 8 -2.40 12.83 -3.78
C LEU A 8 -2.19 11.67 -4.75
N ILE A 9 -0.99 11.11 -4.70
CA ILE A 9 -0.60 9.97 -5.50
C ILE A 9 -0.72 8.73 -4.63
N ILE A 10 -1.50 7.75 -5.09
CA ILE A 10 -1.53 6.41 -4.52
C ILE A 10 -0.80 5.50 -5.48
N ASP A 11 0.25 4.85 -5.00
CA ASP A 11 1.10 3.96 -5.79
C ASP A 11 1.34 2.66 -5.04
N ASP A 12 1.38 1.54 -5.77
CA ASP A 12 1.82 0.25 -5.24
C ASP A 12 3.19 -0.17 -5.79
N THR A 13 4.15 -0.29 -4.89
CA THR A 13 5.51 -0.70 -5.22
C THR A 13 5.72 -2.18 -4.91
N SER A 14 6.03 -2.98 -5.92
CA SER A 14 6.35 -4.40 -5.78
C SER A 14 7.84 -4.62 -5.50
N LEU A 15 8.14 -5.36 -4.44
CA LEU A 15 9.49 -5.74 -4.02
C LEU A 15 9.68 -7.25 -4.19
N PRO A 16 10.36 -7.71 -5.26
CA PRO A 16 10.61 -9.13 -5.47
C PRO A 16 11.33 -9.78 -4.29
N LYS A 17 10.91 -11.01 -3.93
CA LYS A 17 11.47 -11.78 -2.82
C LYS A 17 11.69 -13.24 -3.22
N LYS A 18 12.70 -13.85 -2.63
CA LYS A 18 12.94 -15.29 -2.69
C LYS A 18 12.44 -15.95 -1.39
N GLY A 19 11.74 -17.08 -1.51
CA GLY A 19 11.15 -17.80 -0.37
C GLY A 19 9.79 -17.25 0.09
N ASP A 20 9.27 -17.79 1.19
CA ASP A 20 7.90 -17.58 1.68
C ASP A 20 7.82 -16.99 3.11
N HIS A 21 8.97 -16.77 3.75
CA HIS A 21 9.04 -16.32 5.15
C HIS A 21 8.80 -14.82 5.36
N SER A 22 9.02 -13.97 4.34
CA SER A 22 8.80 -12.53 4.47
C SER A 22 7.31 -12.19 4.57
N VAL A 23 6.92 -11.39 5.56
CA VAL A 23 5.51 -11.01 5.78
C VAL A 23 4.84 -10.45 4.53
N GLY A 24 3.62 -10.89 4.19
CA GLY A 24 2.90 -10.43 2.99
C GLY A 24 3.51 -10.88 1.65
N VAL A 25 4.54 -11.74 1.63
CA VAL A 25 5.09 -12.26 0.38
C VAL A 25 4.12 -13.25 -0.27
N ALA A 26 3.83 -13.05 -1.55
CA ALA A 26 3.06 -13.97 -2.37
C ALA A 26 3.30 -13.71 -3.87
N PRO A 27 2.91 -14.64 -4.77
CA PRO A 27 2.83 -14.36 -6.19
C PRO A 27 1.85 -13.21 -6.51
N GLN A 28 2.37 -12.08 -6.96
CA GLN A 28 1.60 -10.90 -7.39
C GLN A 28 2.23 -10.33 -8.67
N TYR A 29 1.51 -9.47 -9.40
CA TYR A 29 2.11 -8.79 -10.55
C TYR A 29 3.14 -7.77 -10.05
N ALA A 30 4.41 -7.95 -10.44
CA ALA A 30 5.49 -7.05 -10.10
C ALA A 30 5.82 -6.19 -11.33
N SER A 31 5.43 -4.92 -11.30
CA SER A 31 5.62 -3.96 -12.40
C SER A 31 7.08 -3.88 -12.86
N THR A 32 8.03 -3.82 -11.92
CA THR A 32 9.47 -3.82 -12.19
C THR A 32 9.96 -5.04 -12.99
N LEU A 33 9.25 -6.17 -12.91
CA LEU A 33 9.60 -7.40 -13.63
C LEU A 33 8.70 -7.66 -14.85
N GLY A 34 7.64 -6.87 -15.04
CA GLY A 34 6.66 -7.06 -16.12
C GLY A 34 5.90 -8.39 -16.06
N LYS A 35 5.87 -9.05 -14.89
CA LYS A 35 5.25 -10.38 -14.74
C LYS A 35 4.78 -10.66 -13.32
N LYS A 36 4.00 -11.73 -13.17
CA LYS A 36 3.74 -12.30 -11.84
C LYS A 36 5.03 -12.88 -11.27
N ALA A 37 5.36 -12.46 -10.06
CA ALA A 37 6.52 -12.93 -9.33
C ALA A 37 6.17 -12.97 -7.84
N ASN A 38 6.93 -13.77 -7.09
CA ASN A 38 6.83 -13.73 -5.64
C ASN A 38 7.40 -12.40 -5.13
N CYS A 39 6.55 -11.58 -4.51
CA CYS A 39 6.93 -10.26 -4.03
C CYS A 39 6.11 -9.86 -2.80
N GLN A 40 6.64 -8.87 -2.08
CA GLN A 40 5.86 -8.03 -1.18
C GLN A 40 5.38 -6.81 -1.97
N THR A 41 4.20 -6.30 -1.63
CA THR A 41 3.71 -5.04 -2.20
C THR A 41 3.54 -4.02 -1.10
N GLN A 42 4.09 -2.82 -1.29
CA GLN A 42 3.84 -1.68 -0.42
C GLN A 42 2.90 -0.71 -1.13
N VAL A 43 1.93 -0.15 -0.42
CA VAL A 43 1.04 0.90 -0.91
C VAL A 43 1.43 2.19 -0.21
N SER A 44 1.64 3.26 -0.98
CA SER A 44 2.04 4.56 -0.48
C SER A 44 1.01 5.63 -0.82
N VAL A 45 0.92 6.66 0.02
CA VAL A 45 0.25 7.92 -0.31
C VAL A 45 1.28 9.01 -0.28
N THR A 46 1.46 9.69 -1.41
CA THR A 46 2.41 10.78 -1.55
C THR A 46 1.69 12.06 -1.93
N LEU A 47 1.91 13.12 -1.16
CA LEU A 47 1.53 14.47 -1.55
C LEU A 47 2.59 15.05 -2.47
N ALA A 48 2.26 15.20 -3.75
CA ALA A 48 3.12 15.86 -4.72
C ALA A 48 2.65 17.30 -4.92
N SER A 49 3.51 18.29 -4.65
CA SER A 49 3.28 19.70 -4.96
C SER A 49 4.54 20.28 -5.57
N ARG A 50 4.45 20.78 -6.80
CA ARG A 50 5.63 21.21 -7.59
C ARG A 50 6.68 20.09 -7.64
N GLU A 51 7.90 20.36 -7.21
CA GLU A 51 9.06 19.46 -7.30
C GLU A 51 9.29 18.61 -6.04
N VAL A 52 8.48 18.76 -4.99
CA VAL A 52 8.71 18.06 -3.72
C VAL A 52 7.62 17.02 -3.46
N PRO A 53 7.93 15.71 -3.57
CA PRO A 53 7.07 14.65 -3.08
C PRO A 53 7.24 14.50 -1.56
N LEU A 54 6.12 14.51 -0.82
CA LEU A 54 6.07 14.21 0.60
C LEU A 54 5.26 12.93 0.82
N MET A 55 5.93 11.84 1.22
CA MET A 55 5.26 10.60 1.56
C MET A 55 4.51 10.76 2.88
N LEU A 56 3.20 10.57 2.84
CA LEU A 56 2.29 10.72 3.98
C LEU A 56 2.01 9.40 4.67
N SER A 57 1.94 8.31 3.91
CA SER A 57 1.76 6.96 4.43
C SER A 57 2.47 5.94 3.55
N LEU A 58 2.88 4.84 4.18
CA LEU A 58 3.42 3.65 3.54
C LEU A 58 2.95 2.43 4.34
N ARG A 59 2.29 1.49 3.68
CA ARG A 59 1.78 0.26 4.31
C ARG A 59 2.12 -0.96 3.49
N LEU A 60 2.42 -2.06 4.17
CA LEU A 60 2.56 -3.36 3.53
C LEU A 60 1.17 -3.95 3.24
N PHE A 61 0.96 -4.40 2.01
CA PHE A 61 -0.22 -5.15 1.62
C PHE A 61 -0.11 -6.62 2.05
N LEU A 62 -1.15 -7.14 2.69
CA LEU A 62 -1.28 -8.57 2.99
C LEU A 62 -2.29 -9.21 2.02
N PRO A 63 -1.82 -10.08 1.10
CA PRO A 63 -2.72 -10.81 0.21
C PRO A 63 -3.61 -11.80 0.96
N ASP A 64 -4.71 -12.23 0.36
CA ASP A 64 -5.69 -13.13 1.01
C ASP A 64 -5.07 -14.43 1.54
N ILE A 65 -4.05 -14.96 0.85
CA ILE A 65 -3.32 -16.15 1.30
C ILE A 65 -2.60 -15.97 2.64
N TRP A 66 -2.30 -14.72 3.03
CA TRP A 66 -1.78 -14.39 4.35
C TRP A 66 -2.90 -14.23 5.37
N THR A 67 -3.95 -13.48 5.03
CA THR A 67 -5.06 -13.23 5.96
C THR A 67 -5.89 -14.48 6.24
N ALA A 68 -5.85 -15.47 5.35
CA ALA A 68 -6.48 -16.78 5.52
C ALA A 68 -5.67 -17.77 6.37
N ASP A 69 -4.45 -17.42 6.81
CA ASP A 69 -3.59 -18.28 7.64
C ASP A 69 -3.24 -17.60 8.98
N PRO A 70 -4.08 -17.79 10.01
CA PRO A 70 -3.86 -17.21 11.34
C PRO A 70 -2.54 -17.66 12.01
N ALA A 71 -2.08 -18.88 11.73
CA ALA A 71 -0.83 -19.38 12.28
C ALA A 71 0.35 -18.63 11.67
N ARG A 72 0.31 -18.35 10.37
CA ARG A 72 1.31 -17.54 9.68
C ARG A 72 1.29 -16.08 10.14
N LEU A 73 0.11 -15.47 10.32
CA LEU A 73 -0.01 -14.12 10.88
C LEU A 73 0.58 -14.04 12.30
N LYS A 74 0.29 -15.03 13.15
CA LYS A 74 0.82 -15.10 14.52
C LYS A 74 2.34 -15.26 14.54
N ARG A 75 2.91 -16.13 13.69
CA ARG A 75 4.37 -16.31 13.59
C ARG A 75 5.10 -15.03 13.16
N ALA A 76 4.47 -14.22 12.31
CA ALA A 76 5.03 -12.96 11.82
C ALA A 76 4.66 -11.74 12.69
N ASP A 77 3.97 -11.95 13.82
CA ASP A 77 3.52 -10.92 14.76
C ASP A 77 2.75 -9.77 14.08
N VAL A 78 1.83 -10.12 13.16
CA VAL A 78 1.03 -9.12 12.44
C VAL A 78 0.02 -8.47 13.39
N PRO A 79 -0.03 -7.12 13.52
CA PRO A 79 -1.01 -6.44 14.36
C PRO A 79 -2.46 -6.73 13.95
N LEU A 80 -3.37 -6.87 14.92
CA LEU A 80 -4.77 -7.26 14.69
C LEU A 80 -5.49 -6.34 13.69
N GLU A 81 -5.23 -5.03 13.71
CA GLU A 81 -5.83 -4.06 12.78
C GLU A 81 -5.40 -4.24 11.32
N HIS A 82 -4.42 -5.12 11.07
CA HIS A 82 -3.86 -5.45 9.77
C HIS A 82 -4.17 -6.87 9.29
N GLN A 83 -4.80 -7.70 10.12
CA GLN A 83 -5.07 -9.11 9.78
C GLN A 83 -6.29 -9.31 8.87
N GLY A 84 -7.13 -8.29 8.67
CA GLY A 84 -8.29 -8.35 7.78
C GLY A 84 -7.91 -8.22 6.30
N SER A 85 -8.58 -8.98 5.44
CA SER A 85 -8.47 -8.81 3.98
C SER A 85 -8.91 -7.40 3.57
N LYS A 86 -8.12 -6.80 2.69
CA LYS A 86 -8.38 -5.51 2.04
C LYS A 86 -7.82 -5.59 0.64
N THR A 87 -8.42 -4.86 -0.28
CA THR A 87 -7.80 -4.56 -1.57
C THR A 87 -6.77 -3.44 -1.40
N LYS A 88 -5.83 -3.32 -2.35
CA LYS A 88 -4.81 -2.25 -2.33
C LYS A 88 -5.45 -0.84 -2.27
N PRO A 89 -6.52 -0.52 -3.04
CA PRO A 89 -7.20 0.78 -2.94
C PRO A 89 -7.86 1.04 -1.57
N GLU A 90 -8.39 0.00 -0.92
CA GLU A 90 -9.07 0.13 0.39
C GLU A 90 -8.12 0.43 1.54
N MET A 91 -6.83 0.08 1.41
CA MET A 91 -5.85 0.28 2.48
C MET A 91 -5.72 1.74 2.93
N GLU A 92 -5.89 2.68 2.00
CA GLU A 92 -5.73 4.11 2.26
C GLU A 92 -7.08 4.84 2.39
N GLY A 93 -8.16 4.29 1.84
CA GLY A 93 -9.52 4.87 1.92
C GLY A 93 -10.10 4.97 3.34
N SER A 94 -9.70 4.08 4.25
CA SER A 94 -10.33 3.96 5.57
C SER A 94 -9.65 4.77 6.69
N LYS A 95 -8.31 4.84 6.70
CA LYS A 95 -7.54 5.52 7.78
C LYS A 95 -7.26 7.00 7.49
N ASN A 96 -7.29 7.42 6.23
CA ASN A 96 -6.94 8.78 5.83
C ASN A 96 -8.17 9.65 5.55
N ARG A 97 -9.32 9.37 6.17
CA ARG A 97 -10.58 10.09 5.90
C ARG A 97 -10.46 11.60 6.13
N TRP A 98 -9.63 12.02 7.09
CA TRP A 98 -9.26 13.43 7.31
C TRP A 98 -8.36 13.99 6.20
N LEU A 99 -7.39 13.20 5.76
CA LEU A 99 -6.51 13.50 4.62
C LEU A 99 -7.30 13.62 3.32
N MET A 100 -8.27 12.73 3.07
CA MET A 100 -9.21 12.79 1.94
C MET A 100 -10.20 13.96 2.05
N ARG A 101 -10.53 14.41 3.26
CA ARG A 101 -11.38 15.59 3.47
C ARG A 101 -10.64 16.90 3.23
N LEU A 102 -9.35 16.97 3.61
CA LEU A 102 -8.43 18.03 3.19
C LEU A 102 -8.10 17.93 1.69
N ALA A 103 -8.13 16.71 1.14
CA ALA A 103 -7.93 16.44 -0.28
C ALA A 103 -9.07 16.89 -1.19
N ARG A 104 -10.17 17.46 -0.67
CA ARG A 104 -11.23 18.01 -1.54
C ARG A 104 -10.72 19.12 -2.47
N ASP A 105 -9.59 19.73 -2.11
CA ASP A 105 -8.87 20.72 -2.93
C ASP A 105 -7.71 20.10 -3.76
N PHE A 106 -7.57 18.77 -3.77
CA PHE A 106 -6.47 18.04 -4.38
C PHE A 106 -6.97 17.02 -5.39
N ARG A 107 -6.24 16.84 -6.48
CA ARG A 107 -6.55 15.79 -7.46
C ARG A 107 -5.91 14.47 -7.01
N VAL A 108 -6.67 13.38 -7.03
CA VAL A 108 -6.15 12.04 -6.74
C VAL A 108 -5.71 11.38 -8.04
N LEU A 109 -4.48 10.89 -8.06
CA LEU A 109 -3.96 10.04 -9.13
C LEU A 109 -3.63 8.67 -8.52
N ALA A 110 -4.28 7.61 -9.00
CA ALA A 110 -3.85 6.25 -8.75
C ALA A 110 -3.03 5.80 -9.97
N ILE A 111 -1.80 5.33 -9.73
CA ILE A 111 -0.88 4.84 -10.78
C ILE A 111 -0.85 3.31 -10.73
#